data_AF-A0A081DEG1-F1
#
_entry.id   AF-A0A081DEG1-F1
#
_cell.length_a   1.000
_cell.length_b   1.000
_cell.length_c   1.000
_cell.angle_alpha   90.00
_cell.angle_beta   90.00
_cell.angle_gamma   90.00
#
_symmetry.space_group_name_H-M   'P 1'
#
loop_
_entity.id
_entity.type
_entity.pdbx_description
1 polymer ?
#
loop_
_entity_poly.entity_id
_entity_poly.type
_entity_poly.pdbx_seq_one_letter_code
_entity_poly.pdbx_strand_id
1 'polypeptide(L)'
;MEVSIESSWQKVLQDEFNSDYFKELSEFVKAEYSNQIVYPPASKIFASFDAAPLDQVKVVIIGQDPYHGDGQANGLCFSVTDGIAHPPSLKNIFKEIESDLSLPIPESGNLERWAKQGVLLLNAVLTVRKSDAGSHAKKRLGTLYRCRY
;
A
#
# COMPACT_ATOMS: atom_id res chain seq x y z
N MET A 1 11.28 13.69 -4.10
CA MET A 1 10.83 12.50 -4.85
C MET A 1 9.77 13.01 -5.81
N GLU A 2 9.85 12.69 -7.09
CA GLU A 2 8.78 13.07 -8.03
C GLU A 2 7.70 11.98 -7.95
N VAL A 3 6.48 12.36 -7.54
CA VAL A 3 5.38 11.42 -7.34
C VAL A 3 4.61 11.31 -8.64
N SER A 4 4.78 10.19 -9.34
CA SER A 4 3.97 9.84 -10.50
C SER A 4 2.91 8.84 -10.06
N ILE A 5 1.64 9.24 -10.14
CA ILE A 5 0.48 8.38 -9.90
C ILE A 5 -0.56 8.60 -10.99
N GLU A 6 -1.55 7.73 -11.06
CA GLU A 6 -2.70 7.89 -11.94
C GLU A 6 -3.32 9.30 -11.83
N SER A 7 -3.63 9.87 -13.00
CA SER A 7 -3.98 11.28 -13.18
C SER A 7 -5.15 11.79 -12.34
N SER A 8 -6.17 10.96 -12.12
CA SER A 8 -7.33 11.34 -11.31
C SER A 8 -6.94 11.52 -9.84
N TRP A 9 -6.04 10.69 -9.32
CA TRP A 9 -5.47 10.85 -8.00
C TRP A 9 -4.49 12.01 -7.93
N GLN A 10 -3.63 12.17 -8.92
CA GLN A 10 -2.66 13.28 -8.97
C GLN A 10 -3.37 14.63 -8.85
N LYS A 11 -4.50 14.80 -9.54
CA LYS A 11 -5.29 16.03 -9.49
C LYS A 11 -5.84 16.35 -8.10
N VAL A 12 -6.28 15.34 -7.35
CA VAL A 12 -6.93 15.53 -6.04
C VAL A 12 -5.91 15.61 -4.89
N LEU A 13 -4.76 14.95 -5.05
CA LEU A 13 -3.69 14.91 -4.04
C LEU A 13 -2.57 15.95 -4.30
N GLN A 14 -2.70 16.77 -5.34
CA GLN A 14 -1.67 17.74 -5.71
C GLN A 14 -1.29 18.68 -4.56
N ASP A 15 -2.27 19.18 -3.82
CA ASP A 15 -2.05 20.08 -2.69
C ASP A 15 -1.32 19.38 -1.54
N GLU A 16 -1.64 18.10 -1.29
CA GLU A 16 -0.93 17.28 -0.31
C GLU A 16 0.53 17.08 -0.71
N PHE A 17 0.81 16.80 -1.99
CA PHE A 17 2.18 16.67 -2.48
C PHE A 17 2.99 17.97 -2.45
N ASN A 18 2.33 19.12 -2.53
CA ASN A 18 2.98 20.43 -2.47
C ASN A 18 3.19 20.95 -1.03
N SER A 19 2.54 20.32 -0.05
CA SER A 19 2.65 20.68 1.36
C SER A 19 4.08 20.49 1.91
N ASP A 20 4.44 21.30 2.91
CA ASP A 20 5.77 21.21 3.52
C ASP A 20 5.99 19.90 4.28
N TYR A 21 4.94 19.37 4.91
CA TYR A 21 5.03 18.08 5.59
C TYR A 21 5.33 16.93 4.61
N PHE A 22 4.79 16.97 3.39
CA PHE A 22 5.03 15.93 2.39
C PHE A 22 6.44 16.01 1.81
N LYS A 23 6.99 17.23 1.66
CA LYS A 23 8.40 17.42 1.29
C LYS A 23 9.34 16.83 2.34
N GLU A 24 9.13 17.17 3.62
CA GLU A 24 9.89 16.60 4.74
C GLU A 24 9.78 15.06 4.79
N LEU A 25 8.56 14.54 4.57
CA LEU A 25 8.33 13.10 4.52
C LEU A 25 9.06 12.45 3.34
N SER A 26 9.01 13.05 2.16
CA SER A 26 9.67 12.55 0.96
C SER A 26 11.20 12.51 1.13
N GLU A 27 11.78 13.51 1.79
CA GLU A 27 13.20 13.55 2.13
C GLU A 27 13.57 12.47 3.14
N PHE A 28 12.77 12.30 4.19
CA PHE A 28 12.94 11.23 5.16
C PHE A 28 12.91 9.86 4.48
N VAL A 29 11.87 9.57 3.68
CA VAL A 29 11.74 8.29 2.97
C VAL A 29 12.91 8.09 2.00
N LYS A 30 13.33 9.11 1.25
CA LYS A 30 14.50 9.02 0.36
C LYS A 30 15.79 8.68 1.12
N ALA A 31 16.00 9.28 2.29
CA ALA A 31 17.13 8.97 3.15
C ALA A 31 17.05 7.54 3.68
N GLU A 32 15.87 7.06 4.06
CA GLU A 32 15.66 5.68 4.50
C GLU A 32 16.04 4.66 3.41
N TYR A 33 15.55 4.83 2.17
CA TYR A 33 15.92 3.95 1.05
C TYR A 33 17.41 4.01 0.69
N SER A 34 18.10 5.10 1.01
CA SER A 34 19.53 5.26 0.73
C SER A 34 20.42 4.62 1.79
N ASN A 35 19.92 4.47 3.02
CA ASN A 35 20.70 3.98 4.16
C ASN A 35 20.37 2.53 4.55
N GLN A 36 19.20 2.01 4.17
CA GLN A 36 18.75 0.68 4.57
C GLN A 36 17.70 0.09 3.61
N ILE A 37 17.36 -1.18 3.84
CA ILE A 37 16.34 -1.88 3.07
C ILE A 37 14.96 -1.47 3.59
N VAL A 38 14.17 -0.87 2.70
CA VAL A 38 12.80 -0.41 2.94
C VAL A 38 11.87 -1.09 1.93
N TYR A 39 10.69 -1.47 2.39
CA TYR A 39 9.63 -2.07 1.60
C TYR A 39 8.39 -1.17 1.53
N PRO A 40 7.63 -1.22 0.41
CA PRO A 40 7.94 -1.91 -0.85
C PRO A 40 9.12 -1.23 -1.60
N PRO A 41 9.58 -1.72 -2.77
CA PRO A 41 10.50 -0.94 -3.61
C PRO A 41 9.94 0.47 -3.88
N ALA A 42 10.81 1.48 -4.00
CA ALA A 42 10.38 2.89 -4.09
C ALA A 42 9.37 3.16 -5.23
N SER A 43 9.51 2.46 -6.37
CA SER A 43 8.58 2.53 -7.51
C SER A 43 7.20 1.93 -7.26
N LYS A 44 7.00 1.25 -6.13
CA LYS A 44 5.76 0.57 -5.77
C LYS A 44 5.06 1.21 -4.56
N ILE A 45 5.59 2.30 -4.00
CA ILE A 45 5.00 3.00 -2.85
C ILE A 45 3.55 3.42 -3.13
N PHE A 46 3.28 3.88 -4.35
CA PHE A 46 1.97 4.39 -4.76
C PHE A 46 1.19 3.44 -5.68
N ALA A 47 1.60 2.17 -5.77
CA ALA A 47 1.01 1.21 -6.70
C ALA A 47 -0.50 0.99 -6.47
N SER A 48 -1.00 1.19 -5.26
CA SER A 48 -2.43 1.14 -4.94
C SER A 48 -3.26 2.19 -5.69
N PHE A 49 -2.73 3.41 -5.85
CA PHE A 49 -3.37 4.51 -6.58
C PHE A 49 -3.36 4.25 -8.08
N ASP A 50 -2.27 3.69 -8.60
CA ASP A 50 -2.15 3.33 -10.02
C ASP A 50 -3.07 2.17 -10.41
N ALA A 51 -3.27 1.22 -9.51
CA ALA A 51 -4.07 0.03 -9.77
C ALA A 51 -5.59 0.27 -9.70
N ALA A 52 -6.03 1.35 -9.05
CA ALA A 52 -7.44 1.70 -8.90
C ALA A 52 -7.65 3.21 -9.09
N PRO A 53 -7.95 3.66 -10.33
CA PRO A 53 -8.30 5.06 -10.61
C PRO A 53 -9.44 5.55 -9.71
N LEU A 54 -9.39 6.83 -9.29
CA LEU A 54 -10.30 7.40 -8.28
C LEU A 54 -11.77 7.23 -8.67
N ASP A 55 -12.11 7.43 -9.94
CA ASP A 55 -13.46 7.32 -10.49
C ASP A 55 -13.97 5.88 -10.56
N GLN A 56 -13.08 4.89 -10.44
CA GLN A 56 -13.41 3.47 -10.46
C GLN A 56 -13.43 2.84 -9.07
N VAL A 57 -13.03 3.56 -8.02
CA VAL A 57 -13.03 3.04 -6.66
C VAL A 57 -14.46 2.79 -6.18
N LYS A 58 -14.71 1.56 -5.75
CA LYS A 58 -15.99 1.09 -5.18
C LYS A 58 -15.85 0.66 -3.73
N VAL A 59 -14.70 0.08 -3.38
CA VAL A 59 -14.40 -0.45 -2.04
C VAL A 59 -13.01 0.00 -1.65
N VAL A 60 -12.83 0.37 -0.38
CA VAL A 60 -11.52 0.70 0.18
C VAL A 60 -11.20 -0.29 1.30
N ILE A 61 -10.06 -0.95 1.19
CA ILE A 61 -9.52 -1.82 2.24
C ILE A 61 -8.24 -1.15 2.75
N ILE A 62 -8.18 -0.96 4.08
CA ILE A 62 -7.08 -0.26 4.73
C ILE A 62 -6.26 -1.25 5.57
N GLY A 63 -5.00 -1.44 5.19
CA GLY A 63 -3.98 -2.12 5.98
C GLY A 63 -3.23 -1.17 6.91
N GLN A 64 -2.47 -1.72 7.86
CA GLN A 64 -1.64 -0.92 8.78
C GLN A 64 -0.33 -0.48 8.10
N ASP A 65 0.57 -1.43 7.88
CA ASP A 65 1.86 -1.25 7.23
C ASP A 65 2.11 -2.34 6.17
N PRO A 66 3.05 -2.12 5.23
CA PRO A 66 3.40 -3.12 4.24
C PRO A 66 4.07 -4.34 4.90
N TYR A 67 4.07 -5.47 4.20
CA TYR A 67 4.89 -6.59 4.63
C TYR A 67 6.38 -6.22 4.65
N HIS A 68 7.08 -6.63 5.72
CA HIS A 68 8.47 -6.28 5.98
C HIS A 68 9.48 -7.38 5.57
N GLY A 69 9.01 -8.44 4.88
CA GLY A 69 9.84 -9.53 4.37
C GLY A 69 10.19 -9.40 2.89
N ASP A 70 11.31 -9.99 2.49
CA ASP A 70 11.86 -9.91 1.15
C ASP A 70 10.87 -10.41 0.09
N GLY A 71 10.62 -9.59 -0.93
CA GLY A 71 9.75 -9.92 -2.07
C GLY A 71 8.24 -9.96 -1.77
N GLN A 72 7.83 -9.72 -0.51
CA GLN A 72 6.43 -9.79 -0.10
C GLN A 72 5.63 -8.59 -0.60
N ALA A 73 6.00 -7.37 -0.18
CA ALA A 73 5.20 -6.18 -0.46
C ALA A 73 5.33 -5.73 -1.93
N ASN A 74 4.20 -5.73 -2.63
CA ASN A 74 4.07 -5.26 -4.01
C ASN A 74 3.44 -3.85 -4.13
N GLY A 75 3.14 -3.21 -3.00
CA GLY A 75 2.54 -1.87 -2.93
C GLY A 75 1.02 -1.86 -2.70
N LEU A 76 0.37 -3.03 -2.61
CA LEU A 76 -1.04 -3.17 -2.26
C LEU A 76 -1.17 -3.77 -0.85
N CYS A 77 -2.10 -3.27 -0.03
CA CYS A 77 -2.30 -3.83 1.32
C CYS A 77 -2.72 -5.30 1.26
N PHE A 78 -2.22 -6.13 2.19
CA PHE A 78 -2.44 -7.58 2.26
C PHE A 78 -2.00 -8.42 1.05
N SER A 79 -1.64 -7.79 -0.07
CA SER A 79 -1.19 -8.49 -1.28
C SER A 79 0.27 -8.90 -1.16
N VAL A 80 0.60 -10.04 -1.76
CA VAL A 80 1.99 -10.47 -1.98
C VAL A 80 2.25 -10.76 -3.46
N THR A 81 3.53 -10.72 -3.85
CA THR A 81 3.96 -11.15 -5.19
C THR A 81 3.64 -12.63 -5.43
N ASP A 82 3.34 -13.01 -6.66
CA ASP A 82 3.11 -14.41 -7.04
C ASP A 82 4.30 -15.31 -6.67
N GLY A 83 4.00 -16.52 -6.22
CA GLY A 83 5.01 -17.50 -5.74
C GLY A 83 5.47 -17.29 -4.29
N ILE A 84 5.10 -16.18 -3.63
CA ILE A 84 5.32 -15.98 -2.20
C ILE A 84 4.23 -16.69 -1.39
N ALA A 85 4.66 -17.43 -0.36
CA ALA A 85 3.75 -18.08 0.57
C ALA A 85 2.83 -17.05 1.26
N HIS A 86 1.53 -17.36 1.36
CA HIS A 86 0.56 -16.45 1.96
C HIS A 86 0.94 -16.09 3.40
N PRO A 87 1.06 -14.80 3.73
CA PRO A 87 1.24 -14.34 5.10
C PRO A 87 0.03 -14.70 5.97
N PRO A 88 0.18 -14.76 7.32
CA PRO A 88 -0.89 -15.14 8.22
C PRO A 88 -2.18 -14.33 8.04
N SER A 89 -2.07 -13.00 7.88
CA SER A 89 -3.23 -12.13 7.68
C SER A 89 -3.97 -12.45 6.37
N LEU A 90 -3.24 -12.70 5.28
CA LEU A 90 -3.84 -13.04 3.99
C LEU A 90 -4.50 -14.43 4.01
N LYS A 91 -3.89 -15.40 4.72
CA LYS A 91 -4.52 -16.70 4.96
C LYS A 91 -5.86 -16.57 5.68
N ASN A 92 -5.94 -15.69 6.67
CA ASN A 92 -7.19 -15.45 7.39
C ASN A 92 -8.25 -14.78 6.48
N ILE A 93 -7.85 -13.82 5.65
CA ILE A 93 -8.74 -13.21 4.66
C ILE A 93 -9.30 -14.26 3.69
N PHE A 94 -8.46 -15.14 3.15
CA PHE A 94 -8.93 -16.19 2.24
C PHE A 94 -9.79 -17.25 2.92
N LYS A 95 -9.52 -17.59 4.18
CA LYS A 95 -10.40 -18.48 4.96
C LYS A 95 -11.78 -17.89 5.20
N GLU A 96 -11.83 -16.59 5.50
CA GLU A 96 -13.12 -15.89 5.66
C GLU A 96 -13.90 -15.89 4.35
N ILE A 97 -13.23 -15.59 3.22
CA ILE A 97 -13.84 -15.62 1.89
C ILE A 97 -14.33 -17.03 1.52
N GLU A 98 -13.54 -18.06 1.82
CA GLU A 98 -13.93 -19.46 1.60
C GLU A 98 -15.16 -19.83 2.44
N SER A 99 -15.21 -19.43 3.71
CA SER A 99 -16.36 -19.70 4.58
C SER A 99 -17.62 -18.94 4.16
N ASP A 100 -17.48 -17.70 3.69
CA ASP A 100 -18.62 -16.84 3.32
C ASP A 100 -19.17 -17.19 1.93
N LEU A 101 -18.28 -17.41 0.95
CA LEU A 101 -18.66 -17.57 -0.45
C LEU A 101 -18.53 -19.01 -0.97
N SER A 102 -18.03 -19.94 -0.16
CA SER A 102 -17.72 -21.32 -0.58
C SER A 102 -16.79 -21.39 -1.81
N LEU A 103 -15.92 -20.38 -1.96
CA LEU A 103 -14.94 -20.30 -3.04
C LEU A 103 -13.61 -20.91 -2.58
N PRO A 104 -12.89 -21.63 -3.47
CA PRO A 104 -11.60 -22.20 -3.13
C PRO A 104 -10.57 -21.10 -2.85
N ILE A 105 -9.69 -21.33 -1.87
CA ILE A 105 -8.55 -20.46 -1.59
C ILE A 105 -7.65 -20.37 -2.84
N PRO A 106 -7.42 -19.16 -3.38
CA PRO A 106 -6.54 -18.98 -4.54
C PRO A 106 -5.10 -19.39 -4.24
N GLU A 107 -4.39 -19.97 -5.20
CA GLU A 107 -2.95 -20.27 -5.06
C GLU A 107 -2.09 -18.98 -5.01
N SER A 108 -2.56 -17.92 -5.68
CA SER A 108 -1.89 -16.63 -5.72
C SER A 108 -2.40 -15.67 -4.64
N GLY A 109 -1.45 -15.16 -3.86
CA GLY A 109 -1.65 -14.08 -2.91
C GLY A 109 -1.62 -12.67 -3.51
N ASN A 110 -1.53 -12.55 -4.84
CA ASN A 110 -1.55 -11.29 -5.55
C ASN A 110 -3.00 -10.78 -5.71
N LEU A 111 -3.30 -9.64 -5.09
CA LEU A 111 -4.62 -9.04 -5.06
C LEU A 111 -4.84 -7.96 -6.14
N GLU A 112 -3.93 -7.81 -7.11
CA GLU A 112 -4.13 -6.90 -8.26
C GLU A 112 -5.46 -7.13 -9.00
N ARG A 113 -5.96 -8.37 -9.00
CA ARG A 113 -7.28 -8.73 -9.55
C ARG A 113 -8.45 -8.01 -8.87
N TRP A 114 -8.33 -7.66 -7.60
CA TRP A 114 -9.34 -6.88 -6.89
C TRP A 114 -9.21 -5.39 -7.20
N ALA A 115 -7.97 -4.88 -7.27
CA ALA A 115 -7.72 -3.49 -7.64
C ALA A 115 -8.33 -3.13 -9.01
N LYS A 116 -8.15 -4.01 -10.01
CA LYS A 116 -8.76 -3.87 -11.35
C LYS A 116 -10.29 -3.83 -11.36
N GLN A 117 -10.96 -4.23 -10.28
CA GLN A 117 -12.41 -4.21 -10.14
C GLN A 117 -12.92 -3.00 -9.33
N GLY A 118 -12.01 -2.12 -8.89
CA GLY A 118 -12.32 -0.93 -8.10
C GLY A 118 -12.08 -1.10 -6.60
N VAL A 119 -11.29 -2.09 -6.17
CA VAL A 119 -10.92 -2.24 -4.75
C VAL A 119 -9.60 -1.53 -4.48
N LEU A 120 -9.66 -0.38 -3.81
CA LEU A 120 -8.47 0.35 -3.38
C LEU A 120 -7.84 -0.35 -2.17
N LEU A 121 -6.68 -0.98 -2.38
CA LEU A 121 -5.92 -1.73 -1.37
C LEU A 121 -4.80 -0.87 -0.80
N LEU A 122 -5.09 -0.10 0.24
CA LEU A 122 -4.23 0.98 0.73
C LEU A 122 -3.67 0.70 2.13
N ASN A 123 -2.40 1.01 2.38
CA ASN A 123 -1.85 0.96 3.74
C ASN A 123 -1.88 2.35 4.39
N ALA A 124 -2.18 2.42 5.68
CA ALA A 124 -2.11 3.65 6.47
C ALA A 124 -0.67 4.19 6.56
N VAL A 125 0.32 3.31 6.47
CA VAL A 125 1.74 3.64 6.31
C VAL A 125 2.22 3.00 5.01
N LEU A 126 2.78 3.78 4.09
CA LEU A 126 3.14 3.27 2.75
C LEU A 126 4.53 2.60 2.68
N THR A 127 5.36 2.74 3.70
CA THR A 127 6.72 2.19 3.74
C THR A 127 7.05 1.61 5.11
N VAL A 128 7.93 0.60 5.14
CA VAL A 128 8.42 -0.04 6.37
C VAL A 128 9.86 -0.49 6.18
N ARG A 129 10.64 -0.53 7.26
CA ARG A 129 11.99 -1.09 7.22
C ARG A 129 11.93 -2.62 7.21
N LYS A 130 12.91 -3.24 6.57
CA LYS A 130 13.07 -4.69 6.63
C LYS A 130 13.18 -5.16 8.09
N SER A 131 12.36 -6.14 8.45
CA SER A 131 12.31 -6.76 9.78
C SER A 131 11.99 -5.82 10.97
N ASP A 132 11.48 -4.61 10.73
CA ASP A 132 11.13 -3.64 11.78
C ASP A 132 9.72 -3.07 11.51
N ALA A 133 8.71 -3.84 11.93
CA ALA A 133 7.29 -3.53 11.71
C ALA A 133 6.90 -2.20 12.38
N GLY A 134 6.10 -1.38 11.69
CA GLY A 134 5.68 -0.07 12.19
C GLY A 134 6.79 0.98 12.33
N SER A 135 7.99 0.73 11.79
CA SER A 135 9.15 1.65 11.89
C SER A 135 8.84 3.08 11.43
N HIS A 136 7.93 3.24 10.46
CA HIS A 136 7.55 4.54 9.91
C HIS A 136 6.18 5.05 10.42
N ALA A 137 5.48 4.31 11.29
CA ALA A 137 4.13 4.66 11.73
C ALA A 137 4.07 6.00 12.49
N LYS A 138 5.13 6.35 13.23
CA LYS A 138 5.22 7.63 13.98
C LYS A 138 5.62 8.83 13.10
N LYS A 139 6.01 8.61 11.84
CA LYS A 139 6.54 9.63 10.94
C LYS A 139 5.43 10.26 10.11
N ARG A 140 4.38 10.83 10.73
CA ARG A 140 3.28 11.61 10.10
C ARG A 140 2.69 11.07 8.77
N LEU A 141 2.95 9.82 8.39
CA LEU A 141 2.46 9.19 7.16
C LEU A 141 0.93 9.04 7.17
N GLY A 142 0.33 8.98 8.37
CA GLY A 142 -1.11 9.03 8.56
C GLY A 142 -1.77 10.38 8.24
N THR A 143 -1.01 11.42 7.87
CA THR A 143 -1.56 12.77 7.64
C THR A 143 -2.17 12.93 6.24
N LEU A 144 -1.84 12.06 5.28
CA LEU A 144 -2.54 12.02 3.99
C LEU A 144 -4.03 11.67 4.13
N TYR A 145 -4.43 11.09 5.27
CA TYR A 145 -5.79 10.59 5.52
C TYR A 145 -6.65 11.51 6.39
N ARG A 146 -6.09 12.60 6.92
CA ARG A 146 -6.90 13.60 7.64
C ARG A 146 -7.51 14.56 6.62
N CYS A 147 -8.63 14.16 6.02
CA CYS A 147 -9.55 15.13 5.45
C CYS A 147 -9.88 16.16 6.53
N ARG A 148 -9.48 17.42 6.31
CA ARG A 148 -9.94 18.54 7.11
C ARG A 148 -11.45 18.65 6.89
N TYR A 149 -12.23 18.45 7.94
CA TYR A 149 -13.55 19.06 8.03
C TYR A 149 -13.38 20.54 8.34
#